data_AF-A0A9D7J8B3-F1
#
_entry.id   AF-A0A9D7J8B3-F1
#
_cell.length_a   1.000
_cell.length_b   1.000
_cell.length_c   1.000
_cell.angle_alpha   90.00
_cell.angle_beta   90.00
_cell.angle_gamma   90.00
#
_symmetry.space_group_name_H-M   'P 1'
#
loop_
_entity.id
_entity.type
_entity.pdbx_description
1 polymer ?
#
loop_
_entity_poly.entity_id
_entity_poly.type
_entity_poly.pdbx_seq_one_letter_code
_entity_poly.pdbx_strand_id
1 'polypeptide(L)'
;MKLTIIPVSPIAREKTMAFVNPGGLREVEVDRYPLSPRAEAVLHFRIVLDVGMRELATALEMEPRELSALENGRATLSDGEWCEVFVVLSRFALKMEDDPRW
;
A
#
# COMPACT_ATOMS: atom_id res chain seq x y z
N MET A 1 13.29 10.82 -5.49
CA MET A 1 14.29 9.71 -5.43
C MET A 1 13.53 8.46 -5.81
N LYS A 2 13.99 7.71 -6.81
CA LYS A 2 13.23 6.55 -7.28
C LYS A 2 13.36 5.38 -6.30
N LEU A 3 12.25 4.98 -5.70
CA LEU A 3 12.18 3.82 -4.80
C LEU A 3 12.28 2.51 -5.62
N THR A 4 13.00 1.53 -5.07
CA THR A 4 13.25 0.23 -5.68
C THR A 4 12.30 -0.81 -5.11
N ILE A 5 11.32 -1.22 -5.90
CA ILE A 5 10.35 -2.24 -5.50
C ILE A 5 11.01 -3.63 -5.51
N ILE A 6 11.02 -4.29 -4.35
CA ILE A 6 11.51 -5.66 -4.19
C ILE A 6 10.28 -6.59 -4.13
N PRO A 7 10.05 -7.47 -5.12
CA PRO A 7 8.92 -8.39 -5.09
C PRO A 7 9.09 -9.40 -3.95
N VAL A 8 7.98 -9.70 -3.26
CA VAL A 8 7.94 -10.68 -2.17
C VAL A 8 7.22 -11.92 -2.67
N SER A 9 7.81 -13.10 -2.47
CA SER A 9 7.16 -14.36 -2.83
C SER A 9 5.97 -14.64 -1.91
N PRO A 10 4.86 -15.19 -2.44
CA PRO A 10 3.75 -15.61 -1.60
C PRO A 10 4.17 -16.77 -0.67
N ILE A 11 3.61 -16.78 0.53
CA ILE A 11 3.87 -17.82 1.54
C ILE A 11 2.91 -19.01 1.43
N ALA A 12 1.75 -18.80 0.81
CA ALA A 12 0.73 -19.82 0.63
C ALA A 12 -0.23 -19.41 -0.49
N ARG A 13 -1.15 -20.32 -0.83
CA ARG A 13 -2.36 -19.99 -1.58
C ARG A 13 -3.58 -20.34 -0.74
N GLU A 14 -4.62 -19.55 -0.86
CA GLU A 14 -5.89 -19.79 -0.16
C GLU A 14 -7.09 -19.60 -1.09
N LYS A 15 -8.18 -20.26 -0.74
CA LYS A 15 -9.46 -20.12 -1.43
C LYS A 15 -10.25 -19.00 -0.79
N THR A 16 -10.76 -18.08 -1.60
CA THR A 16 -11.62 -16.98 -1.15
C THR A 16 -12.78 -16.76 -2.13
N MET A 17 -13.83 -16.08 -1.67
CA MET A 17 -14.95 -15.71 -2.53
C MET A 17 -14.69 -14.35 -3.18
N ALA A 18 -14.75 -14.28 -4.51
CA ALA A 18 -14.59 -13.03 -5.25
C ALA A 18 -15.71 -12.86 -6.29
N PHE A 19 -16.08 -11.62 -6.57
CA PHE A 19 -16.93 -11.28 -7.70
C PHE A 19 -16.10 -11.24 -8.98
N VAL A 20 -16.32 -12.22 -9.86
CA VAL A 20 -15.64 -12.32 -11.16
C VAL A 20 -16.55 -11.86 -12.29
N ASN A 21 -15.97 -11.18 -13.28
CA ASN A 21 -16.67 -10.68 -14.46
C ASN A 21 -16.13 -11.33 -15.75
N PRO A 22 -16.97 -12.01 -16.56
CA PRO A 22 -18.36 -12.39 -16.27
C PRO A 22 -18.40 -13.58 -15.28
N GLY A 23 -19.44 -13.68 -14.44
CA GLY A 23 -19.65 -14.93 -13.68
C GLY A 23 -20.11 -14.83 -12.23
N GLY A 24 -20.31 -13.64 -11.66
CA GLY A 24 -20.87 -13.47 -10.32
C GLY A 24 -19.91 -13.86 -9.20
N LEU A 25 -20.45 -14.16 -8.02
CA LEU A 25 -19.66 -14.56 -6.85
C LEU A 25 -19.15 -16.01 -7.03
N ARG A 26 -17.83 -16.22 -7.03
CA ARG A 26 -17.20 -17.55 -7.17
C ARG A 26 -16.05 -17.73 -6.19
N GLU A 27 -15.75 -18.98 -5.88
CA GLU A 27 -14.51 -19.35 -5.18
C GLU A 27 -13.32 -19.24 -6.14
N VAL A 28 -12.27 -18.53 -5.72
CA VAL A 28 -11.02 -18.33 -6.46
C VAL A 28 -9.84 -18.64 -5.56
N GLU A 29 -8.75 -19.13 -6.17
CA GLU A 29 -7.47 -19.33 -5.49
C GLU A 29 -6.66 -18.04 -5.58
N VAL A 30 -6.21 -17.52 -4.43
CA VAL A 30 -5.42 -16.29 -4.34
C VAL A 30 -4.11 -16.55 -3.61
N ASP A 31 -3.07 -15.83 -4.03
CA ASP A 31 -1.77 -15.85 -3.37
C ASP A 31 -1.85 -15.10 -2.03
N ARG A 32 -1.37 -15.74 -0.96
CA ARG A 32 -1.25 -15.15 0.37
C ARG A 32 0.19 -14.71 0.61
N TYR A 33 0.34 -13.46 1.04
CA TYR A 33 1.63 -12.81 1.28
C TYR A 33 1.92 -12.67 2.78
N PRO A 34 3.20 -12.52 3.18
CA PRO A 34 3.54 -12.32 4.59
C PRO A 34 3.01 -10.99 5.10
N LEU A 35 2.64 -10.95 6.39
CA LEU A 35 2.27 -9.71 7.05
C LEU A 35 3.50 -8.80 7.17
N SER A 36 3.34 -7.52 6.84
CA SER A 36 4.38 -6.50 6.99
C SER A 36 3.83 -5.36 7.85
N PRO A 37 4.29 -5.22 9.10
CA PRO A 37 3.85 -4.13 9.97
C PRO A 37 4.07 -2.74 9.36
N ARG A 38 5.11 -2.59 8.53
CA ARG A 38 5.38 -1.33 7.81
C ARG A 38 4.35 -1.07 6.72
N ALA A 39 4.00 -2.09 5.95
CA ALA A 39 2.96 -1.99 4.92
C ALA A 39 1.59 -1.66 5.54
N GLU A 40 1.26 -2.35 6.63
CA GLU A 40 0.03 -2.12 7.40
C GLU A 40 -0.02 -0.69 7.94
N ALA A 41 1.10 -0.19 8.51
CA ALA A 41 1.19 1.19 8.96
C ALA A 41 0.98 2.19 7.82
N VAL A 42 1.60 1.98 6.65
CA VAL A 42 1.40 2.87 5.48
C VAL A 42 -0.05 2.88 5.04
N LEU A 43 -0.69 1.72 4.90
CA LEU A 43 -2.11 1.61 4.55
C LEU A 43 -2.98 2.32 5.57
N HIS A 44 -2.74 2.07 6.86
CA HIS A 44 -3.50 2.66 7.95
C HIS A 44 -3.37 4.18 7.98
N PHE A 45 -2.14 4.71 7.93
CA PHE A 45 -1.91 6.15 7.89
C PHE A 45 -2.50 6.80 6.65
N ARG A 46 -2.38 6.17 5.47
CA ARG A 46 -2.98 6.69 4.24
C ARG A 46 -4.50 6.83 4.39
N ILE A 47 -5.19 5.85 4.98
CA ILE A 47 -6.64 5.89 5.21
C ILE A 47 -7.00 6.94 6.25
N VAL A 48 -6.30 6.97 7.39
CA VAL A 48 -6.57 7.90 8.49
C VAL A 48 -6.35 9.35 8.07
N LEU A 49 -5.33 9.61 7.25
CA LEU A 49 -5.03 10.93 6.72
C LEU A 49 -5.85 11.31 5.47
N ASP A 50 -6.81 10.45 5.07
CA ASP A 50 -7.62 10.60 3.86
C ASP A 50 -6.81 10.88 2.58
N VAL A 51 -5.62 10.25 2.47
CA VAL A 51 -4.73 10.42 1.33
C VAL A 51 -5.11 9.42 0.24
N GLY A 52 -5.36 9.94 -0.97
CA GLY A 52 -5.69 9.08 -2.12
C GLY A 52 -4.52 8.19 -2.53
N MET A 53 -4.81 6.96 -3.01
CA MET A 53 -3.79 6.05 -3.56
C MET A 53 -2.92 6.71 -4.64
N ARG A 54 -3.54 7.44 -5.58
CA ARG A 54 -2.82 8.14 -6.65
C ARG A 54 -1.99 9.30 -6.13
N GLU A 55 -2.47 10.00 -5.11
CA GLU A 55 -1.79 11.13 -4.50
C GLU A 55 -0.51 10.67 -3.79
N LEU A 56 -0.61 9.64 -2.93
CA LEU A 56 0.56 9.09 -2.26
C LEU A 56 1.55 8.46 -3.25
N ALA A 57 1.06 7.71 -4.25
CA ALA A 57 1.93 7.13 -5.27
C ALA A 57 2.70 8.20 -6.06
N THR A 58 2.03 9.31 -6.39
CA THR A 58 2.65 10.46 -7.06
C THR A 58 3.71 11.12 -6.18
N ALA A 59 3.42 11.34 -4.90
CA ALA A 59 4.38 11.91 -3.94
C ALA A 59 5.62 11.02 -3.73
N LEU A 60 5.47 9.70 -3.92
CA LEU A 60 6.53 8.70 -3.82
C LEU A 60 7.22 8.40 -5.16
N GLU A 61 6.88 9.12 -6.24
CA GLU A 61 7.42 8.89 -7.60
C GLU A 61 7.25 7.44 -8.08
N MET A 62 6.13 6.79 -7.75
CA MET A 62 5.82 5.40 -8.12
C MET A 62 4.43 5.23 -8.74
N GLU A 63 4.18 4.07 -9.34
CA GLU A 63 2.88 3.74 -9.88
C GLU A 63 1.89 3.34 -8.77
N PRO A 64 0.58 3.66 -8.88
CA PRO A 64 -0.43 3.23 -7.91
C PRO A 64 -0.47 1.71 -7.69
N ARG A 65 -0.12 0.92 -8.71
CA ARG A 65 -0.01 -0.54 -8.61
C ARG A 65 1.13 -0.99 -7.69
N GLU A 66 2.22 -0.23 -7.65
CA GLU A 66 3.40 -0.51 -6.84
C GLU A 66 3.12 -0.17 -5.39
N LEU A 67 2.49 0.98 -5.12
CA LEU A 67 2.00 1.33 -3.79
C LEU A 67 1.00 0.29 -3.27
N SER A 68 0.04 -0.13 -4.09
CA SER A 68 -0.87 -1.23 -3.73
C SER A 68 -0.13 -2.54 -3.45
N ALA A 69 0.93 -2.86 -4.19
CA ALA A 69 1.74 -4.04 -3.92
C ALA A 69 2.45 -3.95 -2.57
N LEU A 70 2.99 -2.77 -2.22
CA LEU A 70 3.60 -2.50 -0.91
C LEU A 70 2.57 -2.65 0.22
N GLU A 71 1.43 -1.97 0.14
CA GLU A 71 0.37 -1.99 1.17
C GLU A 71 -0.17 -3.39 1.44
N ASN A 72 -0.14 -4.28 0.44
CA ASN A 72 -0.65 -5.64 0.54
C ASN A 72 0.46 -6.69 0.75
N GLY A 73 1.70 -6.28 1.04
CA GLY A 73 2.82 -7.18 1.31
C GLY A 73 3.33 -7.99 0.10
N ARG A 74 2.86 -7.68 -1.11
CA ARG A 74 3.32 -8.29 -2.38
C ARG A 74 4.68 -7.79 -2.81
N ALA A 75 5.09 -6.65 -2.27
CA ALA A 75 6.41 -6.08 -2.44
C ALA A 75 6.90 -5.47 -1.13
N THR A 76 8.20 -5.22 -1.07
CA THR A 76 8.86 -4.50 0.01
C THR A 76 9.88 -3.52 -0.57
N LEU A 77 10.49 -2.75 0.32
CA LEU A 77 11.58 -1.81 0.07
C LEU A 77 12.76 -2.15 0.98
N SER A 78 13.92 -1.56 0.72
CA SER A 78 15.01 -1.54 1.70
C SER A 78 14.63 -0.74 2.94
N ASP A 79 15.34 -0.94 4.05
CA ASP A 79 15.07 -0.22 5.31
C ASP A 79 15.16 1.30 5.15
N GLY A 80 16.15 1.80 4.39
CA GLY A 80 16.30 3.23 4.12
C GLY A 80 15.15 3.79 3.28
N GLU A 81 14.69 3.04 2.28
CA GLU A 81 13.55 3.45 1.44
C GLU A 81 12.22 3.45 2.22
N TRP A 82 12.05 2.56 3.19
CA TRP A 82 10.90 2.61 4.10
C TRP A 82 10.87 3.90 4.91
N CYS A 83 12.03 4.38 5.39
CA CYS A 83 12.10 5.67 6.08
C CYS A 83 11.61 6.82 5.20
N GLU A 84 11.99 6.83 3.91
CA GLU A 84 11.53 7.85 2.96
C GLU A 84 10.00 7.83 2.77
N VAL A 85 9.39 6.64 2.73
CA VAL A 85 7.93 6.51 2.66
C VAL A 85 7.26 7.17 3.86
N PHE A 86 7.77 6.92 5.07
CA PHE A 86 7.23 7.54 6.29
C PHE A 86 7.49 9.05 6.37
N VAL A 87 8.62 9.54 5.84
CA VAL A 87 8.90 10.98 5.72
C VAL A 87 7.91 11.65 4.77
N VAL A 88 7.54 11.00 3.67
CA VAL A 88 6.52 11.55 2.76
C VAL A 88 5.15 11.54 3.42
N LEU A 89 4.76 10.46 4.10
CA LEU A 89 3.50 10.39 4.83
C LEU A 89 3.37 11.45 5.93
N SER A 90 4.44 11.73 6.68
CA SER A 90 4.40 12.75 7.74
C SER A 90 4.14 14.16 7.21
N ARG A 91 4.53 14.46 5.96
CA ARG A 91 4.19 15.73 5.30
C ARG A 91 2.69 15.89 5.06
N PHE A 92 1.98 14.80 4.79
CA PHE A 92 0.51 14.82 4.69
C PHE A 92 -0.13 15.06 6.06
N ALA A 93 0.41 14.44 7.12
CA ALA A 93 -0.07 14.67 8.48
C ALA A 93 0.09 16.14 8.91
N LEU A 94 1.25 16.75 8.65
CA LEU A 94 1.49 18.17 8.95
C LEU A 94 0.55 19.09 8.18
N LYS A 95 0.28 18.77 6.91
CA LYS A 95 -0.67 19.56 6.09
C LYS A 95 -2.10 19.51 6.62
N MET A 96 -2.50 18.41 7.26
CA MET A 96 -3.83 18.32 7.90
C MET A 96 -3.93 19.19 9.15
N GLU A 97 -2.85 19.32 9.93
CA GLU A 97 -2.81 20.18 11.11
C GLU A 97 -3.02 21.66 10.76
N ASP A 98 -2.54 22.08 9.59
CA ASP A 98 -2.71 23.45 9.08
C ASP A 98 -4.07 23.70 8.38
N ASP A 99 -4.92 22.67 8.20
CA ASP A 99 -6.22 22.80 7.52
C ASP A 99 -7.32 23.19 8.54
N PRO A 100 -7.90 24.40 8.46
CA PRO A 100 -8.88 24.89 9.45
C PRO A 100 -10.23 24.15 9.44
N ARG A 101 -10.37 23.11 8.61
CA ARG A 101 -11.54 22.21 8.57
C ARG A 101 -11.46 21.06 9.57
N TRP A 102 -10.33 20.89 10.26
CA TRP A 102 -10.07 19.85 11.26
C TRP A 102 -9.74 20.46 12.63
#